data_AF-A0A3Q7G8F7-F1
#
_entry.id   AF-A0A3Q7G8F7-F1
#
_cell.length_a   1.000
_cell.length_b   1.000
_cell.length_c   1.000
_cell.angle_alpha   90.00
_cell.angle_beta   90.00
_cell.angle_gamma   90.00
#
_symmetry.space_group_name_H-M   'P 1'
#
loop_
_entity.id
_entity.type
_entity.pdbx_description
1 polymer ?
#
loop_
_entity_poly.entity_id
_entity_poly.type
_entity_poly.pdbx_seq_one_letter_code
_entity_poly.pdbx_strand_id
1 'polypeptide(L)'
;MDDLLSLSRGPMPYVTRFKGHIVNGYRFHVKQYGKYLKTQNSGVVVVGETGVEQNHMNYYGELTEVLELQFVRGNKNDFIAMYVV
;
A
#
# COMPACT_ATOMS: atom_id res chain seq x y z
N MET A 1 -7.65 16.70 -17.84
CA MET A 1 -8.23 15.74 -18.79
C MET A 1 -7.28 14.56 -19.00
N ASP A 2 -6.01 14.82 -19.30
CA ASP A 2 -5.03 13.75 -19.57
C ASP A 2 -4.71 12.82 -18.39
N ASP A 3 -4.66 13.34 -17.15
CA ASP A 3 -4.39 12.52 -15.96
C ASP A 3 -5.52 11.53 -15.67
N LEU A 4 -6.78 11.98 -15.80
CA LEU A 4 -7.96 11.12 -15.63
C LEU A 4 -8.00 10.02 -16.69
N LEU A 5 -7.60 10.33 -17.92
CA LEU A 5 -7.46 9.35 -19.00
C LEU A 5 -6.30 8.38 -18.73
N SER A 6 -5.22 8.84 -18.12
CA SER A 6 -4.10 7.99 -17.73
C SER A 6 -4.51 7.01 -16.61
N LEU A 7 -5.26 7.49 -15.61
CA LEU A 7 -5.80 6.65 -14.53
C LEU A 7 -6.80 5.61 -15.06
N SER A 8 -7.71 6.01 -15.97
CA SER A 8 -8.72 5.09 -16.51
C SER A 8 -8.13 3.97 -17.39
N ARG A 9 -6.94 4.19 -17.97
CA ARG A 9 -6.19 3.17 -18.71
C ARG A 9 -5.47 2.16 -17.82
N GLY A 10 -5.38 2.45 -16.52
CA GLY A 10 -4.67 1.64 -15.57
C GLY A 10 -3.15 1.88 -15.58
N PRO A 11 -2.44 1.26 -14.62
CA PRO A 11 -1.00 1.39 -14.49
C PRO A 11 -0.26 0.71 -15.65
N MET A 12 1.01 1.07 -15.83
CA MET A 12 1.89 0.37 -16.74
C MET A 12 2.02 -1.12 -16.36
N PRO A 13 2.29 -2.02 -17.32
CA PRO A 13 2.32 -3.47 -17.06
C PRO A 13 3.49 -3.93 -16.20
N TYR A 14 4.38 -3.01 -15.80
CA TYR A 14 5.51 -3.26 -14.91
C TYR A 14 5.36 -2.46 -13.62
N VAL A 15 5.82 -3.06 -12.53
CA VAL A 15 5.74 -2.50 -11.18
C VAL A 15 7.09 -2.58 -10.49
N THR A 16 7.40 -1.60 -9.65
CA THR A 16 8.59 -1.67 -8.79
C THR A 16 8.17 -2.23 -7.44
N ARG A 17 8.82 -3.30 -6.99
CA ARG A 17 8.53 -3.92 -5.69
C ARG A 17 9.54 -3.52 -4.63
N PHE A 18 9.06 -3.17 -3.44
CA PHE A 18 9.88 -2.82 -2.29
C PHE A 18 9.73 -3.82 -1.15
N LYS A 19 10.80 -3.98 -0.36
CA LYS A 19 10.79 -4.81 0.87
C LYS A 19 10.29 -4.04 2.10
N GLY A 20 10.05 -2.75 1.96
CA GLY A 20 9.54 -1.89 3.01
C GLY A 20 9.40 -0.45 2.55
N HIS A 21 8.60 0.32 3.27
CA HIS A 21 8.28 1.71 2.95
C HIS A 21 8.15 2.54 4.23
N ILE A 22 8.41 3.84 4.15
CA ILE A 22 8.32 4.75 5.30
C ILE A 22 7.04 5.56 5.16
N VAL A 23 6.14 5.44 6.12
CA VAL A 23 4.89 6.22 6.22
C VAL A 23 4.89 6.93 7.56
N ASN A 24 4.70 8.25 7.55
CA ASN A 24 4.64 9.07 8.77
C ASN A 24 5.83 8.86 9.73
N GLY A 25 7.03 8.64 9.19
CA GLY A 25 8.25 8.41 9.97
C GLY A 25 8.44 6.97 10.46
N TYR A 26 7.47 6.07 10.26
CA TYR A 26 7.56 4.66 10.61
C TYR A 26 7.91 3.81 9.39
N ARG A 27 8.92 2.96 9.52
CA ARG A 27 9.32 2.02 8.46
C ARG A 27 8.54 0.72 8.60
N PHE A 28 7.71 0.42 7.62
CA PHE A 28 7.04 -0.86 7.49
C PHE A 28 7.86 -1.80 6.62
N HIS A 29 7.79 -3.10 6.90
CA HIS A 29 8.46 -4.14 6.12
C HIS A 29 7.45 -5.17 5.64
N VAL A 30 7.67 -5.72 4.45
CA VAL A 30 6.91 -6.89 4.03
C VAL A 30 7.25 -8.06 4.97
N LYS A 31 6.24 -8.84 5.37
CA LYS A 31 6.34 -9.95 6.33
C LYS A 31 7.55 -10.86 6.08
N GLN A 32 7.73 -11.25 4.82
CA GLN A 32 8.81 -12.15 4.40
C GLN A 32 10.21 -11.56 4.61
N TYR A 33 10.35 -10.24 4.52
CA TYR A 33 11.61 -9.55 4.80
C TYR A 33 11.81 -9.31 6.30
N GLY A 34 10.73 -8.89 6.98
CA GLY A 34 10.73 -8.62 8.42
C GLY A 34 11.09 -9.83 9.28
N LYS A 35 10.81 -11.06 8.82
CA LYS A 35 11.04 -12.29 9.61
C LYS A 35 12.49 -12.49 10.11
N TYR A 36 13.46 -11.84 9.47
CA TYR A 36 14.88 -11.91 9.84
C TYR A 36 15.39 -10.65 10.55
N LEU A 37 14.53 -9.66 10.77
CA LEU A 37 14.87 -8.39 11.41
C LEU A 37 14.48 -8.38 12.89
N LYS A 38 15.13 -7.51 13.65
CA LYS A 38 14.82 -7.28 15.07
C LYS A 38 13.40 -6.77 15.29
N THR A 39 12.85 -6.01 14.34
CA THR A 39 11.49 -5.48 14.37
C THR A 39 10.74 -5.88 13.11
N GLN A 40 9.55 -6.46 13.29
CA GLN A 40 8.69 -6.99 12.23
C GLN A 40 7.50 -6.05 12.04
N ASN A 41 7.75 -4.80 11.66
CA ASN A 41 6.69 -3.81 11.50
C ASN A 41 5.90 -4.06 10.20
N SER A 42 5.18 -5.18 10.15
CA SER A 42 4.37 -5.63 9.00
C SER A 42 2.87 -5.63 9.29
N GLY A 43 2.44 -5.38 10.52
CA GLY A 43 1.01 -5.28 10.84
C GLY A 43 0.39 -4.03 10.23
N VAL A 44 -0.81 -4.18 9.66
CA VAL A 44 -1.61 -3.08 9.09
C VAL A 44 -3.01 -3.14 9.67
N VAL A 45 -3.59 -1.96 9.89
CA VAL A 45 -5.00 -1.81 10.30
C VAL A 45 -5.72 -0.92 9.30
N VAL A 46 -6.90 -1.35 8.88
CA VAL A 46 -7.87 -0.53 8.14
C VAL A 46 -8.99 -0.21 9.10
N VAL A 47 -9.11 1.08 9.41
CA VAL A 47 -10.19 1.59 10.26
C VAL A 47 -11.47 1.59 9.43
N GLY A 48 -12.45 0.80 9.85
CA GLY A 48 -13.75 0.76 9.18
C GLY A 48 -14.57 2.00 9.52
N GLU A 49 -14.76 2.91 8.57
CA GLU A 49 -15.79 3.94 8.65
C GLU A 49 -17.09 3.40 8.05
N THR A 50 -17.89 2.72 8.85
CA THR A 50 -19.29 2.50 8.50
C THR A 50 -20.10 3.67 9.03
N GLY A 51 -20.79 4.41 8.15
CA GLY A 51 -21.61 5.59 8.49
C GLY A 51 -22.84 5.32 9.38
N VAL A 52 -22.87 4.18 10.07
CA VAL A 52 -23.86 3.85 11.09
C VAL A 52 -23.10 3.66 12.40
N GLU A 53 -23.40 4.51 13.36
CA GLU A 53 -22.57 4.89 14.53
C GLU A 53 -22.26 3.77 15.54
N GLN A 54 -22.46 2.50 15.19
CA GLN A 54 -22.46 1.39 16.15
C GLN A 54 -21.65 0.16 15.75
N ASN A 55 -20.97 0.15 14.59
CA ASN A 55 -20.16 -1.02 14.16
C ASN A 55 -18.82 -0.62 13.54
N HIS A 56 -17.98 0.11 14.29
CA HIS A 56 -16.57 0.34 13.94
C HIS A 56 -15.78 -0.98 14.02
N MET A 57 -15.85 -1.79 12.98
CA MET A 57 -15.03 -3.00 12.86
C MET A 57 -13.72 -2.63 12.18
N ASN A 58 -12.64 -2.72 12.95
CA ASN A 58 -11.29 -2.61 12.42
C ASN A 58 -10.91 -3.93 11.73
N TYR A 59 -10.31 -3.81 10.55
CA TYR A 59 -9.74 -4.94 9.83
C TYR A 59 -8.24 -4.94 10.07
N TYR A 60 -7.71 -6.10 10.48
CA TYR A 60 -6.29 -6.29 10.73
C TYR A 60 -5.74 -7.27 9.71
N GLY A 61 -4.51 -7.02 9.26
CA GLY A 61 -3.80 -7.97 8.41
C GLY A 61 -2.31 -7.67 8.38
N GLU A 62 -1.61 -8.39 7.51
CA GLU A 62 -0.16 -8.26 7.38
C GLU A 62 0.27 -7.80 6.00
N LEU A 63 1.22 -6.86 5.97
CA LEU A 63 1.85 -6.35 4.76
C LEU A 63 2.67 -7.45 4.09
N THR A 64 2.24 -7.87 2.91
CA THR A 64 2.91 -8.93 2.14
C THR A 64 3.68 -8.37 0.95
N GLU A 65 3.18 -7.31 0.31
CA GLU A 65 3.84 -6.65 -0.81
C GLU A 65 3.65 -5.13 -0.79
N VAL A 66 4.69 -4.40 -1.23
CA VAL A 66 4.66 -2.96 -1.51
C VAL A 66 5.03 -2.77 -2.96
N LEU A 67 4.10 -2.23 -3.75
CA LEU A 67 4.27 -2.00 -5.18
C LEU A 67 4.13 -0.51 -5.49
N GLU A 68 5.08 0.04 -6.21
CA GLU A 68 4.95 1.35 -6.84
C GLU A 68 4.46 1.16 -8.27
N LEU A 69 3.33 1.79 -8.55
CA LEU A 69 2.71 1.81 -9.86
C LEU A 69 3.07 3.11 -10.56
N GLN A 70 3.37 3.02 -11.85
CA GLN A 70 3.63 4.17 -12.69
C GLN A 70 2.58 4.24 -13.79
N PHE A 71 2.11 5.44 -14.09
CA PHE A 71 1.15 5.69 -15.16
C PHE A 71 1.83 6.41 -16.32
N VAL A 72 1.35 6.17 -17.56
CA VAL A 72 2.00 6.63 -18.80
C VAL A 72 2.31 8.13 -18.83
N ARG A 73 1.48 8.94 -18.16
CA ARG A 73 1.66 10.40 -18.06
C ARG A 73 1.70 10.92 -16.63
N GLY A 74 1.69 10.03 -15.65
CA GLY A 74 1.75 10.46 -14.26
C GLY A 74 3.20 10.69 -13.79
N ASN A 75 3.35 11.32 -12.64
CA ASN A 75 4.65 11.62 -12.08
C ASN A 75 5.30 10.33 -11.55
N LYS A 76 6.64 10.32 -11.47
CA LYS A 76 7.32 9.27 -10.70
C LYS A 76 6.80 9.37 -9.25
N ASN A 77 6.17 8.30 -8.75
CA ASN A 77 5.52 8.13 -7.42
C ASN A 77 3.98 8.24 -7.36
N ASP A 78 3.24 8.07 -8.46
CA ASP A 78 1.77 8.30 -8.46
C ASP A 78 0.95 7.42 -7.50
N PHE A 79 1.36 6.18 -7.24
CA PHE A 79 0.58 5.29 -6.39
C PHE A 79 1.42 4.18 -5.76
N ILE A 80 1.21 3.96 -4.45
CA ILE A 80 1.73 2.81 -3.73
C ILE A 80 0.57 1.89 -3.40
N ALA A 81 0.59 0.68 -3.95
CA ALA A 81 -0.32 -0.37 -3.57
C ALA A 81 0.32 -1.24 -2.49
N MET A 82 -0.39 -1.41 -1.37
CA MET A 82 -0.02 -2.31 -0.29
C MET A 82 -1.00 -3.48 -0.28
N TYR A 83 -0.50 -4.70 -0.48
CA TYR A 83 -1.33 -5.89 -0.39
C TYR A 83 -1.28 -6.46 1.02
N VAL A 84 -2.46 -6.66 1.60
CA VAL A 84 -2.68 -7.12 2.98
C VAL A 84 -3.53 -8.38 2.92
N VAL A 85 -3.09 -9.43 3.62
CA VAL A 85 -3.83 -10.71 3.79
C VAL A 85 -4.50 -10.74 5.15
#